data_AF-A0A7C1G5L9-F1
#
_entry.id   AF-A0A7C1G5L9-F1
#
_cell.length_a   1.000
_cell.length_b   1.000
_cell.length_c   1.000
_cell.angle_alpha   90.00
_cell.angle_beta   90.00
_cell.angle_gamma   90.00
#
_symmetry.space_group_name_H-M   'P 1'
#
loop_
_entity.id
_entity.type
_entity.pdbx_description
1 polymer ?
#
loop_
_entity_poly.entity_id
_entity_poly.type
_entity_poly.pdbx_seq_one_letter_code
_entity_poly.pdbx_strand_id
1 'polypeptide(L)'
;MTEWVALATPETIALAQRDPMGLFPASQRQVQRVTVERPNIFALYEQNIGPLTPLIAEQLAEALERYPMGWVEAAIVEAVHYGRRNWRYIQRILERWATEGRDHEAHPRDQRARRLDPDKYLRGKYAPLFSNPE
;
A
#
# COMPACT_ATOMS: atom_id res chain seq x y z
N MET A 1 -32.14 11.58 -1.36
CA MET A 1 -32.97 11.48 -0.14
C MET A 1 -32.46 10.28 0.64
N THR A 2 -31.89 10.52 1.82
CA THR A 2 -31.39 9.46 2.70
C THR A 2 -32.56 8.95 3.53
N GLU A 3 -33.05 7.76 3.20
CA GLU A 3 -34.13 7.12 3.94
C GLU A 3 -33.50 6.34 5.10
N TRP A 4 -33.69 6.83 6.32
CA TRP A 4 -33.21 6.17 7.54
C TRP A 4 -34.20 5.06 7.90
N VAL A 5 -33.77 3.80 7.83
CA VAL A 5 -34.57 2.66 8.30
C VAL A 5 -34.44 2.57 9.82
N ALA A 6 -35.54 2.80 10.54
CA ALA A 6 -35.56 2.67 11.99
C ALA A 6 -35.53 1.19 12.39
N LEU A 7 -34.38 0.70 12.89
CA LEU A 7 -34.11 -0.70 13.26
C LEU A 7 -34.89 -1.21 14.49
N ALA A 8 -35.86 -0.46 15.01
CA ALA A 8 -36.52 -0.75 16.29
C ALA A 8 -38.04 -0.98 16.17
N THR A 9 -38.56 -1.25 14.96
CA THR A 9 -39.97 -1.64 14.80
C THR A 9 -40.11 -3.17 14.79
N PRO A 10 -41.18 -3.74 15.38
CA PRO A 10 -41.40 -5.19 15.33
C PRO A 10 -41.51 -5.72 13.89
N GLU A 11 -41.93 -4.86 12.95
CA GLU A 11 -42.01 -5.16 11.52
C GLU A 11 -40.63 -5.28 10.85
N THR A 12 -39.68 -4.39 11.18
CA THR A 12 -38.30 -4.51 10.68
C THR A 12 -37.59 -5.73 11.26
N ILE A 13 -37.83 -6.06 12.53
CA ILE A 13 -37.29 -7.25 13.18
C ILE A 13 -37.85 -8.53 12.54
N ALA A 14 -39.16 -8.59 12.27
CA ALA A 14 -39.79 -9.74 11.61
C ALA A 14 -39.31 -9.93 10.16
N LEU A 15 -39.07 -8.83 9.42
CA LEU A 15 -38.50 -8.86 8.08
C LEU A 15 -37.04 -9.37 8.09
N ALA A 16 -36.24 -8.95 9.08
CA ALA A 16 -34.87 -9.42 9.28
C ALA A 16 -34.76 -10.94 9.43
N GLN A 17 -35.71 -11.54 10.15
CA GLN A 17 -35.73 -12.97 10.44
C GLN A 17 -36.16 -13.81 9.23
N ARG A 18 -36.93 -13.23 8.30
CA ARG A 18 -37.49 -13.93 7.14
C ARG A 18 -36.63 -13.79 5.89
N ASP A 19 -36.11 -12.59 5.64
CA ASP A 19 -35.16 -12.31 4.57
C ASP A 19 -34.18 -11.22 5.07
N PRO A 20 -33.02 -11.63 5.64
CA PRO A 20 -32.04 -10.68 6.16
C PRO A 20 -31.49 -9.76 5.05
N MET A 21 -31.62 -10.13 3.77
CA MET A 21 -31.22 -9.30 2.65
C MET A 21 -32.29 -8.30 2.20
N GLY A 22 -33.54 -8.46 2.62
CA GLY A 22 -34.66 -7.55 2.33
C GLY A 22 -34.62 -6.25 3.13
N LEU A 23 -33.81 -6.18 4.18
CA LEU A 23 -33.61 -4.97 4.99
C LEU A 23 -32.69 -3.93 4.34
N PHE A 24 -31.86 -4.37 3.39
CA PHE A 24 -30.91 -3.49 2.72
C PHE A 24 -31.52 -3.03 1.40
N PRO A 25 -31.76 -1.72 1.18
CA PRO A 25 -32.21 -1.24 -0.11
C PRO A 25 -31.21 -1.71 -1.18
N ALA A 26 -31.71 -2.20 -2.31
CA ALA A 26 -30.92 -2.79 -3.38
C ALA A 26 -29.80 -1.87 -3.93
N SER A 27 -29.85 -0.58 -3.59
CA SER A 27 -28.85 0.44 -3.93
C SER A 27 -27.49 0.27 -3.23
N GLN A 28 -27.36 -0.53 -2.17
CA GLN A 28 -26.08 -0.72 -1.46
C GLN A 28 -25.27 -1.95 -1.91
N ARG A 29 -25.74 -2.69 -2.92
CA ARG A 29 -24.96 -3.79 -3.54
C ARG A 29 -23.88 -3.32 -4.51
N GLN A 30 -23.37 -2.10 -4.36
CA GLN A 30 -22.07 -1.79 -4.95
C GLN A 30 -21.02 -2.46 -4.06
N VAL A 31 -20.65 -3.69 -4.43
CA VAL A 31 -19.42 -4.32 -3.98
C VAL A 31 -18.32 -3.33 -4.36
N GLN A 32 -17.91 -2.47 -3.43
CA GLN A 32 -16.75 -1.62 -3.63
C GLN A 32 -15.56 -2.57 -3.76
N ARG A 33 -15.24 -2.92 -4.99
CA ARG A 33 -13.94 -3.51 -5.30
C ARG A 33 -12.95 -2.44 -4.89
N VAL A 34 -12.29 -2.66 -3.76
CA VAL A 34 -11.10 -1.90 -3.39
C VAL A 34 -10.06 -2.27 -4.44
N THR A 35 -10.06 -1.53 -5.55
CA THR A 35 -8.94 -1.53 -6.46
C THR A 35 -7.80 -0.88 -5.69
N VAL A 36 -6.81 -1.69 -5.31
CA VAL A 36 -5.56 -1.15 -4.79
C VAL A 36 -4.90 -0.44 -5.98
N GLU A 37 -5.23 0.83 -6.15
CA GLU A 37 -4.53 1.74 -7.05
C GLU A 37 -3.05 1.62 -6.71
N ARG A 38 -2.25 1.11 -7.66
CA ARG A 38 -0.80 1.08 -7.48
C ARG A 38 -0.34 2.54 -7.28
N PRO A 39 0.40 2.86 -6.20
CA PRO A 39 0.87 4.21 -5.99
C PRO A 39 1.66 4.67 -7.21
N ASN A 40 1.29 5.83 -7.76
CA ASN A 40 2.10 6.53 -8.75
C ASN A 40 3.54 6.68 -8.19
N ILE A 41 4.58 6.57 -9.02
CA ILE A 41 5.98 6.69 -8.58
C ILE A 41 6.26 8.01 -7.83
N PHE A 42 5.58 9.09 -8.23
CA PHE A 42 5.61 10.38 -7.52
C PHE A 42 4.98 10.27 -6.13
N ALA A 43 3.82 9.61 -6.01
CA ALA A 43 3.18 9.35 -4.72
C ALA A 43 4.01 8.41 -3.84
N LEU A 44 4.65 7.39 -4.43
CA LEU A 44 5.56 6.48 -3.72
C LEU A 44 6.74 7.24 -3.13
N TYR A 45 7.32 8.17 -3.90
CA TYR A 45 8.37 9.06 -3.43
C TYR A 45 7.89 9.93 -2.26
N GLU A 46 6.77 10.63 -2.42
CA GLU A 46 6.23 11.52 -1.37
C GLU A 46 5.94 10.80 -0.06
N GLN A 47 5.31 9.63 -0.15
CA GLN A 47 4.90 8.85 1.02
C GLN A 47 6.09 8.32 1.83
N ASN A 48 7.23 8.08 1.19
CA ASN A 48 8.34 7.36 1.81
C ASN A 48 9.63 8.17 1.98
N ILE A 49 9.86 9.18 1.14
CA ILE A 49 11.11 9.92 1.08
C ILE A 49 10.98 11.30 1.71
N GLY A 50 10.02 12.10 1.24
CA GLY A 50 9.83 13.48 1.67
C GLY A 50 9.08 14.32 0.63
N PRO A 51 9.02 15.65 0.79
CA PRO A 51 8.24 16.51 -0.09
C PRO A 51 8.75 16.44 -1.54
N LEU A 52 7.82 16.29 -2.47
CA LEU A 52 8.09 16.36 -3.90
C LEU A 52 8.10 17.82 -4.34
N THR A 53 9.25 18.46 -4.16
CA THR A 53 9.47 19.80 -4.70
C THR A 53 9.54 19.75 -6.22
N PRO A 54 9.26 20.87 -6.93
CA PRO A 54 9.34 20.90 -8.40
C PRO A 54 10.68 20.41 -8.96
N LEU A 55 11.78 20.80 -8.32
CA LEU A 55 13.13 20.36 -8.70
C LEU A 55 13.33 18.84 -8.58
N ILE A 56 12.71 18.21 -7.58
CA ILE A 56 12.78 16.74 -7.41
C ILE A 56 11.85 16.06 -8.40
N ALA A 57 10.68 16.64 -8.69
CA ALA A 57 9.77 16.13 -9.71
C ALA A 57 10.43 16.09 -11.10
N GLU A 58 11.16 17.15 -11.47
CA GLU A 58 11.95 17.20 -12.70
C GLU A 58 13.01 16.09 -12.72
N GLN A 59 13.81 15.95 -11.68
CA GLN A 59 14.84 14.91 -11.59
C GLN A 59 14.23 13.49 -11.64
N LEU A 60 13.09 13.28 -11.00
CA LEU A 60 12.38 12.00 -11.01
C LEU A 60 11.81 11.69 -12.40
N ALA A 61 11.30 12.70 -13.12
CA ALA A 61 10.88 12.56 -14.51
C ALA A 61 12.05 12.19 -15.42
N GLU A 62 13.19 12.88 -15.31
CA GLU A 62 14.41 12.55 -16.07
C GLU A 62 14.89 11.11 -15.77
N ALA A 63 14.77 10.66 -14.54
CA ALA A 63 15.11 9.28 -14.17
C ALA A 63 14.18 8.27 -14.84
N LEU A 64 12.89 8.56 -14.99
CA LEU A 64 11.93 7.70 -15.69
C LEU A 64 12.15 7.67 -17.21
N GLU A 65 12.70 8.72 -17.79
CA GLU A 65 13.13 8.72 -19.19
C GLU A 65 14.39 7.88 -19.41
N ARG A 66 15.29 7.85 -18.42
CA ARG A 66 16.59 7.17 -18.53
C ARG A 66 16.54 5.70 -18.08
N TYR A 67 15.68 5.37 -17.12
CA TYR A 67 15.65 4.06 -16.47
C TYR A 67 14.26 3.44 -16.51
N PRO A 68 14.14 2.10 -16.55
CA PRO A 68 12.86 1.44 -16.44
C PRO A 68 12.15 1.81 -15.14
N MET A 69 10.84 2.04 -15.18
CA MET A 69 10.03 2.41 -14.01
C MET A 69 10.23 1.45 -12.82
N GLY A 70 10.33 0.13 -13.09
CA GLY A 70 10.54 -0.87 -12.06
C GLY A 70 11.92 -0.81 -11.39
N TRP A 71 12.89 -0.10 -11.97
CA TRP A 71 14.16 0.22 -11.32
C TRP A 71 13.98 1.43 -10.39
N VAL A 72 13.33 2.50 -10.85
CA VAL A 72 13.06 3.66 -10.01
C VAL A 72 12.25 3.27 -8.76
N GLU A 73 11.23 2.43 -8.92
CA GLU A 73 10.44 1.90 -7.80
C GLU A 73 11.32 1.13 -6.81
N ALA A 74 12.16 0.22 -7.30
CA ALA A 74 13.01 -0.59 -6.44
C ALA A 74 14.10 0.24 -5.74
N ALA A 75 14.67 1.25 -6.41
CA ALA A 75 15.65 2.14 -5.81
C ALA A 75 15.05 2.98 -4.68
N ILE A 76 13.78 3.40 -4.81
CA ILE A 76 13.03 4.06 -3.73
C ILE A 76 12.87 3.10 -2.54
N VAL A 77 12.43 1.86 -2.79
CA VAL A 77 12.28 0.84 -1.74
C VAL A 77 13.61 0.59 -1.00
N GLU A 78 14.71 0.45 -1.74
CA GLU A 78 16.04 0.23 -1.18
C GLU A 78 16.50 1.42 -0.31
N ALA A 79 16.26 2.66 -0.78
CA ALA A 79 16.54 3.87 -0.02
C ALA A 79 15.78 3.93 1.32
N VAL A 80 14.51 3.48 1.32
CA VAL A 80 13.68 3.39 2.53
C VAL A 80 14.22 2.32 3.47
N HIS A 81 14.55 1.15 2.93
CA HIS A 81 15.03 0.01 3.69
C HIS A 81 16.36 0.30 4.40
N TYR A 82 17.32 0.97 3.74
CA TYR A 82 18.57 1.43 4.36
C TYR A 82 18.41 2.68 5.23
N GLY A 83 17.21 3.28 5.31
CA GLY A 83 16.97 4.52 6.03
C GLY A 83 17.67 5.75 5.41
N ARG A 84 18.16 5.64 4.18
CA ARG A 84 18.83 6.71 3.42
C ARG A 84 17.84 7.36 2.44
N ARG A 85 16.80 7.95 3.01
CA ARG A 85 15.64 8.53 2.30
C ARG A 85 15.96 9.89 1.69
N ASN A 86 16.83 9.92 0.69
CA ASN A 86 17.10 11.13 -0.08
C ASN A 86 17.29 10.79 -1.56
N TRP A 87 16.91 11.75 -2.42
CA TRP A 87 17.01 11.59 -3.87
C TRP A 87 18.42 11.24 -4.35
N ARG A 88 19.44 11.87 -3.77
CA ARG A 88 20.85 11.62 -4.13
C ARG A 88 21.27 10.15 -3.90
N TYR A 89 20.71 9.48 -2.90
CA TYR A 89 20.97 8.06 -2.67
C TYR A 89 20.24 7.19 -3.69
N ILE A 90 18.98 7.50 -3.99
CA ILE A 90 18.20 6.82 -5.05
C ILE A 90 18.92 6.92 -6.40
N GLN A 91 19.40 8.12 -6.75
CA GLN A 91 20.14 8.35 -8.00
C GLN A 91 21.42 7.49 -8.07
N ARG A 92 22.18 7.38 -6.97
CA ARG A 92 23.37 6.53 -6.92
C ARG A 92 23.07 5.04 -7.11
N ILE A 93 21.94 4.57 -6.60
CA ILE A 93 21.49 3.19 -6.82
C ILE A 93 21.20 2.98 -8.31
N LEU A 94 20.47 3.91 -8.93
CA LEU A 94 20.13 3.84 -10.35
C LEU A 94 21.38 3.89 -11.24
N GLU A 95 22.33 4.79 -10.94
CA GLU A 95 23.61 4.89 -11.64
C GLU A 95 24.41 3.58 -11.53
N ARG A 96 24.49 3.00 -10.33
CA ARG A 96 25.14 1.71 -10.10
C ARG A 96 24.48 0.59 -10.91
N TRP A 97 23.16 0.49 -10.89
CA TRP A 97 22.46 -0.54 -11.66
C TRP A 97 22.62 -0.36 -13.16
N ALA A 98 22.76 0.88 -13.64
CA ALA A 98 23.04 1.16 -15.04
C ALA A 98 24.44 0.68 -15.47
N THR A 99 25.43 0.73 -14.56
CA THR A 99 26.80 0.28 -14.84
C THR A 99 27.04 -1.20 -14.58
N GLU A 100 26.46 -1.76 -13.51
CA GLU A 100 26.76 -3.11 -13.00
C GLU A 100 25.65 -4.13 -13.30
N GLY A 101 24.47 -3.67 -13.72
CA GLY A 101 23.28 -4.50 -13.91
C GLY A 101 22.52 -4.77 -12.59
N ARG A 102 21.18 -4.77 -12.67
CA ARG A 102 20.28 -4.88 -11.50
C ARG A 102 20.36 -6.21 -10.73
N ASP A 103 20.81 -7.29 -11.38
CA ASP A 103 20.71 -8.65 -10.83
C ASP A 103 21.53 -8.91 -9.56
N HIS A 104 22.44 -8.00 -9.22
CA HIS A 104 23.35 -8.14 -8.07
C HIS A 104 22.69 -7.82 -6.72
N GLU A 105 21.52 -7.17 -6.70
CA GLU A 105 20.93 -6.62 -5.46
C GLU A 105 19.47 -7.05 -5.20
N ALA A 106 18.98 -8.14 -5.82
CA ALA A 106 17.74 -8.78 -5.37
C ALA A 106 17.95 -9.39 -3.97
N HIS A 107 17.90 -8.55 -2.94
CA HIS A 107 18.17 -8.94 -1.57
C HIS A 107 17.15 -10.02 -1.17
N PRO A 108 17.58 -11.16 -0.58
CA PRO A 108 16.68 -12.22 -0.12
C PRO A 108 15.58 -11.75 0.85
N ARG A 109 15.68 -10.52 1.37
CA ARG A 109 14.71 -9.89 2.28
C ARG A 109 13.55 -9.21 1.55
N ASP A 110 13.68 -8.79 0.28
CA ASP A 110 12.56 -8.25 -0.50
C ASP A 110 11.50 -9.32 -0.81
N GLN A 111 11.94 -10.57 -0.93
CA GLN A 111 11.03 -11.72 -1.00
C GLN A 111 10.24 -11.92 0.31
N ARG A 112 10.80 -11.51 1.47
CA ARG A 112 10.11 -11.58 2.77
C ARG A 112 9.08 -10.46 2.95
N ALA A 113 9.33 -9.26 2.42
CA ALA A 113 8.37 -8.16 2.47
C ALA A 113 7.12 -8.45 1.61
N ARG A 114 7.29 -9.11 0.45
CA ARG A 114 6.16 -9.58 -0.39
C ARG A 114 5.34 -10.72 0.23
N ARG A 115 5.89 -11.42 1.22
CA ARG A 115 5.18 -12.44 2.02
C ARG A 115 5.01 -11.94 3.45
N LEU A 116 4.31 -10.83 3.62
CA LEU A 116 3.86 -10.41 4.94
C LEU A 116 2.91 -11.50 5.46
N ASP A 117 3.43 -12.43 6.25
CA ASP A 117 2.67 -13.50 6.89
C ASP A 117 2.02 -12.93 8.16
N PRO A 118 0.69 -12.69 8.16
CA PRO A 118 -0.01 -12.12 9.31
C PRO A 118 0.14 -12.99 10.55
N ASP A 119 0.28 -14.31 10.38
CA ASP A 119 0.38 -15.27 11.48
C ASP A 119 1.62 -15.05 12.34
N LYS A 120 2.70 -14.52 11.75
CA LYS A 120 3.93 -14.20 12.47
C LYS A 120 3.71 -13.15 13.58
N TYR A 121 2.75 -12.25 13.39
CA TYR A 121 2.42 -11.17 14.31
C TYR A 121 1.28 -11.54 15.26
N LEU A 122 0.44 -12.50 14.88
CA LEU A 122 -0.70 -12.97 15.68
C LEU A 122 -0.34 -14.15 16.60
N ARG A 123 0.63 -14.99 16.24
CA ARG A 123 0.99 -16.21 16.99
C ARG A 123 2.45 -16.30 17.44
N GLY A 124 3.29 -15.34 17.05
CA GLY A 124 4.72 -15.33 17.36
C GLY A 124 5.10 -14.46 18.56
N LYS A 125 6.40 -14.15 18.68
CA LYS A 125 6.98 -13.28 19.72
C LYS A 125 6.29 -11.90 19.85
N TYR A 126 5.59 -11.45 18.81
CA TYR A 126 4.90 -10.18 18.75
C TYR A 126 3.40 -10.26 19.04
N ALA A 127 2.84 -11.46 19.27
CA ALA A 127 1.44 -11.66 19.62
C ALA A 127 0.96 -10.82 20.83
N PRO A 128 1.77 -10.62 21.89
CA PRO A 128 1.35 -9.80 23.04
C PRO A 128 1.17 -8.31 22.72
N LEU A 129 1.69 -7.81 21.60
CA LEU A 129 1.56 -6.39 21.23
C LEU A 129 0.22 -6.08 20.57
N PHE A 130 -0.45 -7.09 20.00
CA PHE A 130 -1.69 -6.95 19.25
C PHE A 130 -2.86 -7.73 19.85
N SER A 131 -2.58 -8.60 20.83
CA SER A 131 -3.62 -9.24 21.63
C SER A 131 -3.93 -8.32 22.81
N ASN A 132 -5.11 -7.69 22.78
CA ASN A 132 -5.58 -6.87 23.89
C ASN A 132 -5.84 -7.80 25.10
N PRO A 133 -5.17 -7.61 26.24
CA PRO A 133 -5.55 -8.32 27.45
C PRO A 133 -6.79 -7.64 28.02
N GLU A 134 -7.92 -8.36 28.06
CA GLU A 134 -9.00 -8.04 29.00
C GLU A 134 -8.58 -8.33 30.45
#